data_AF-A0A4R6YK08-F1
#
_entry.id   AF-A0A4R6YK08-F1
#
_cell.length_a   1.000
_cell.length_b   1.000
_cell.length_c   1.000
_cell.angle_alpha   90.00
_cell.angle_beta   90.00
_cell.angle_gamma   90.00
#
_symmetry.space_group_name_H-M   'P 1'
#
loop_
_entity.id
_entity.type
_entity.pdbx_description
1 polymer ?
#
loop_
_entity_poly.entity_id
_entity_poly.type
_entity_poly.pdbx_seq_one_letter_code
_entity_poly.pdbx_strand_id
1 'polypeptide(L)'
;MLAVLRGTAMRSLLILLAGALIGALIAFSAANALHQRNAWPRGVMAVLQQHQAELRRLQRSGKCDPAVMALHLRRLAETAVDIGPSQPGEVPDFFAQAKQFADLGQRWAQQPPADCQGLDAPLQQIREACEGCHRDYR
;
A
#
# COMPACT_ATOMS: atom_id res chain seq x y z
N MET A 1 18.69 -54.37 -25.78
CA MET A 1 19.25 -53.01 -25.56
C MET A 1 18.22 -51.89 -25.74
N LEU A 2 17.39 -51.86 -26.80
CA LEU A 2 16.39 -50.78 -27.01
C LEU A 2 15.36 -50.60 -25.88
N ALA A 3 14.90 -51.68 -25.23
CA ALA A 3 13.94 -51.61 -24.12
C ALA A 3 14.54 -51.03 -22.82
N VAL A 4 15.83 -51.31 -22.55
CA VAL A 4 16.56 -50.81 -21.38
C VAL A 4 16.87 -49.31 -21.55
N LEU A 5 17.17 -48.87 -22.77
CA LEU A 5 17.32 -47.45 -23.13
C LEU A 5 15.99 -46.68 -23.01
N ARG A 6 14.85 -47.29 -23.37
CA ARG A 6 13.51 -46.71 -23.14
C ARG A 6 13.15 -46.59 -21.65
N GLY A 7 13.47 -47.59 -20.84
CA GLY A 7 13.21 -47.56 -19.39
C GLY A 7 14.06 -46.53 -18.64
N THR A 8 15.31 -46.35 -19.05
CA THR A 8 16.21 -45.33 -18.49
C THR A 8 15.80 -43.91 -18.93
N ALA A 9 15.47 -43.70 -20.21
CA ALA A 9 14.96 -42.42 -20.69
C ALA A 9 13.66 -41.99 -20.00
N MET A 10 12.72 -42.93 -19.78
CA MET A 10 11.47 -42.65 -19.06
C MET A 10 11.73 -42.31 -17.58
N ARG A 11 12.64 -43.03 -16.92
CA ARG A 11 13.05 -42.75 -15.54
C ARG A 11 13.71 -41.37 -15.42
N SER A 12 14.60 -41.01 -16.35
CA SER A 12 15.24 -39.69 -16.38
C SER A 12 14.23 -38.56 -16.61
N LEU A 13 13.26 -38.74 -17.51
CA LEU A 13 12.18 -37.77 -17.74
C LEU A 13 11.32 -37.58 -16.48
N LEU A 14 10.96 -38.66 -15.79
CA LEU A 14 10.18 -38.61 -14.55
C LEU A 14 10.95 -37.87 -13.43
N ILE A 15 12.26 -38.10 -13.31
CA ILE A 15 13.10 -37.39 -12.33
C ILE A 15 13.17 -35.89 -12.67
N LEU A 16 13.32 -35.54 -13.94
CA LEU A 16 13.31 -34.15 -14.39
C LEU A 16 11.97 -33.46 -14.10
N LEU A 17 10.85 -34.12 -14.42
CA LEU A 17 9.52 -33.59 -14.13
C LEU A 17 9.28 -33.44 -12.63
N ALA A 18 9.67 -34.43 -11.82
CA ALA A 18 9.56 -34.35 -10.37
C ALA A 18 10.42 -33.19 -9.81
N GLY A 19 11.66 -33.05 -10.28
CA GLY A 19 12.53 -31.93 -9.90
C GLY A 19 11.97 -30.58 -10.30
N ALA A 20 11.41 -30.46 -11.51
CA ALA A 20 10.77 -29.23 -11.98
C ALA A 20 9.53 -28.88 -11.16
N LEU A 21 8.68 -29.86 -10.82
CA LEU A 21 7.50 -29.65 -9.97
C LEU A 21 7.89 -29.20 -8.57
N ILE A 22 8.86 -29.88 -7.94
CA ILE A 22 9.36 -29.50 -6.60
C ILE A 22 9.97 -28.10 -6.65
N GLY A 23 10.79 -27.81 -7.66
CA GLY A 23 11.39 -26.49 -7.86
C GLY A 23 10.35 -25.39 -8.02
N ALA A 24 9.29 -25.63 -8.80
CA ALA A 24 8.20 -24.68 -8.97
C ALA A 24 7.43 -24.41 -7.66
N LEU A 25 7.15 -25.45 -6.86
CA LEU A 25 6.50 -25.29 -5.57
C LEU A 25 7.34 -24.46 -4.60
N ILE A 26 8.65 -24.72 -4.55
CA ILE A 26 9.58 -23.95 -3.71
C ILE A 26 9.64 -22.49 -4.18
N ALA A 27 9.79 -22.26 -5.48
CA ALA A 27 9.86 -20.91 -6.06
C ALA A 27 8.57 -20.11 -5.77
N PHE A 28 7.40 -20.71 -5.96
CA PHE A 28 6.12 -20.06 -5.65
C PHE A 28 5.99 -19.75 -4.16
N SER A 29 6.38 -20.69 -3.29
CA SER A 29 6.33 -20.51 -1.83
C SER A 29 7.26 -19.38 -1.37
N ALA A 30 8.47 -19.31 -1.91
CA ALA A 30 9.43 -18.25 -1.62
C ALA A 30 8.95 -16.89 -2.14
N ALA A 31 8.43 -16.83 -3.37
CA ALA A 31 7.86 -15.61 -3.94
C ALA A 31 6.67 -15.11 -3.12
N ASN A 32 5.78 -16.01 -2.69
CA ASN A 32 4.65 -15.68 -1.83
C ASN A 32 5.12 -15.17 -0.46
N ALA A 33 6.10 -15.83 0.16
CA ALA A 33 6.65 -15.38 1.44
C ALA A 33 7.23 -13.96 1.34
N LEU A 34 8.01 -13.66 0.30
CA LEU A 34 8.54 -12.31 0.04
C LEU A 34 7.42 -11.29 -0.21
N HIS A 35 6.39 -11.66 -0.97
CA HIS A 35 5.24 -10.79 -1.20
C HIS A 35 4.51 -10.44 0.11
N GLN A 36 4.36 -11.41 1.01
CA GLN A 36 3.71 -11.22 2.30
C GLN A 36 4.52 -10.34 3.26
N ARG A 37 5.85 -10.31 3.17
CA ARG A 37 6.69 -9.42 4.00
C ARG A 37 6.31 -7.94 3.84
N ASN A 38 5.92 -7.54 2.63
CA ASN A 38 5.55 -6.16 2.32
C ASN A 38 4.03 -5.97 2.15
N ALA A 39 3.21 -6.93 2.57
CA ALA A 39 1.76 -6.83 2.42
C ALA A 39 1.19 -5.69 3.29
N TRP A 40 1.67 -5.56 4.53
CA TRP A 40 1.16 -4.57 5.47
C TRP A 40 1.51 -3.11 5.07
N PRO A 41 2.78 -2.73 4.79
CA PRO A 41 3.11 -1.38 4.31
C PRO A 41 2.35 -0.99 3.04
N ARG A 42 2.22 -1.92 2.08
CA ARG A 42 1.46 -1.69 0.85
C ARG A 42 -0.03 -1.49 1.14
N GLY A 43 -0.59 -2.25 2.07
CA GLY A 43 -1.98 -2.13 2.51
C GLY A 43 -2.27 -0.75 3.09
N VAL A 44 -1.42 -0.26 4.00
CA VAL A 44 -1.54 1.09 4.58
C VAL A 44 -1.57 2.15 3.47
N MET A 45 -0.62 2.10 2.54
CA MET A 45 -0.57 3.06 1.42
C MET A 45 -1.78 2.97 0.48
N ALA A 46 -2.28 1.76 0.21
CA ALA A 46 -3.47 1.58 -0.62
C ALA A 46 -4.73 2.20 0.01
N VAL A 47 -4.91 2.04 1.33
CA VAL A 47 -6.06 2.62 2.05
C VAL A 47 -5.94 4.15 2.12
N LEU A 48 -4.74 4.69 2.38
CA LEU A 48 -4.49 6.13 2.32
C LEU A 48 -4.82 6.72 0.94
N GLN A 49 -4.37 6.06 -0.12
CA GLN A 49 -4.65 6.45 -1.51
C GLN A 49 -6.16 6.45 -1.79
N GLN A 50 -6.90 5.47 -1.27
CA GLN A 50 -8.34 5.37 -1.44
C GLN A 50 -9.08 6.56 -0.81
N HIS A 51 -8.76 6.92 0.43
CA HIS A 51 -9.41 8.06 1.09
C HIS A 51 -9.09 9.40 0.41
N GLN A 52 -7.85 9.57 -0.05
CA GLN A 52 -7.46 10.74 -0.85
C GLN A 52 -8.19 10.79 -2.20
N ALA A 53 -8.36 9.63 -2.87
CA ALA A 53 -9.07 9.54 -4.13
C ALA A 53 -10.56 9.88 -3.99
N GLU A 54 -11.18 9.47 -2.88
CA GLU A 54 -12.58 9.80 -2.61
C GLU A 54 -12.76 11.31 -2.36
N LEU A 55 -11.88 11.97 -1.59
CA LEU A 55 -11.92 13.42 -1.43
C LEU A 55 -11.83 14.16 -2.78
N ARG A 56 -10.93 13.73 -3.67
CA ARG A 56 -10.86 14.26 -5.04
C ARG A 56 -12.12 13.98 -5.86
N ARG A 57 -12.75 12.82 -5.67
CA ARG A 57 -14.01 12.48 -6.34
C ARG A 57 -15.15 13.39 -5.87
N LEU A 58 -15.26 13.63 -4.56
CA LEU A 58 -16.24 14.56 -3.98
C LEU A 58 -16.06 15.96 -4.58
N GLN A 59 -14.81 16.45 -4.60
CA GLN A 59 -14.47 17.75 -5.18
C GLN A 59 -14.87 17.84 -6.66
N ARG A 60 -14.43 16.90 -7.51
CA ARG A 60 -14.72 16.92 -8.95
C ARG A 60 -16.20 16.76 -9.28
N SER A 61 -16.95 16.05 -8.42
CA SER A 61 -18.38 15.83 -8.63
C SER A 61 -19.25 16.95 -8.05
N GLY A 62 -18.67 17.91 -7.33
CA GLY A 62 -19.44 18.96 -6.64
C GLY A 62 -20.22 18.46 -5.42
N LYS A 63 -19.98 17.23 -4.95
CA LYS A 63 -20.76 16.57 -3.88
C LYS A 63 -20.04 16.64 -2.53
N CYS A 64 -19.72 17.85 -2.08
CA CYS A 64 -18.90 18.08 -0.89
C CYS A 64 -19.76 18.26 0.35
N ASP A 65 -20.35 17.17 0.83
CA ASP A 65 -21.01 17.15 2.14
C ASP A 65 -19.95 17.23 3.27
N PRO A 66 -20.05 18.21 4.20
CA PRO A 66 -19.06 18.38 5.27
C PRO A 66 -18.84 17.14 6.13
N ALA A 67 -19.89 16.36 6.42
CA ALA A 67 -19.76 15.14 7.23
C ALA A 67 -19.05 14.02 6.45
N VAL A 68 -19.33 13.89 5.15
CA VAL A 68 -18.63 12.93 4.28
C VAL A 68 -17.16 13.33 4.11
N MET A 69 -16.85 14.61 3.89
CA MET A 69 -15.46 15.07 3.82
C MET A 69 -14.71 14.82 5.13
N ALA A 70 -15.32 15.17 6.27
CA ALA A 70 -14.75 14.91 7.59
C ALA A 70 -14.46 13.42 7.80
N LEU A 71 -15.34 12.53 7.34
CA LEU A 71 -15.16 11.08 7.43
C LEU A 71 -13.91 10.62 6.67
N HIS A 72 -13.72 11.06 5.41
CA HIS A 72 -12.56 10.65 4.62
C HIS A 72 -11.25 11.25 5.15
N LEU A 73 -11.28 12.50 5.63
CA LEU A 73 -10.13 13.13 6.29
C LEU A 73 -9.73 12.40 7.58
N ARG A 74 -10.71 11.99 8.39
CA ARG A 74 -10.48 11.24 9.62
C ARG A 74 -9.91 9.85 9.33
N ARG A 75 -10.49 9.10 8.40
CA ARG A 75 -9.99 7.78 8.02
C ARG A 75 -8.57 7.84 7.46
N LEU A 76 -8.26 8.90 6.70
CA LEU A 76 -6.90 9.16 6.24
C LEU A 76 -5.94 9.40 7.43
N ALA A 77 -6.33 10.21 8.41
CA ALA A 77 -5.54 10.46 9.61
C ALA A 77 -5.35 9.19 10.48
N GLU A 78 -6.41 8.42 10.69
CA GLU A 78 -6.38 7.18 11.47
C GLU A 78 -5.53 6.11 10.77
N THR A 79 -5.65 5.96 9.45
CA THR A 79 -4.79 5.03 8.71
C THR A 79 -3.33 5.51 8.68
N ALA A 80 -3.09 6.82 8.70
CA ALA A 80 -1.74 7.37 8.70
C ALA A 80 -0.94 7.02 9.96
N VAL A 81 -1.60 6.75 11.10
CA VAL A 81 -0.90 6.31 12.31
C VAL A 81 -0.27 4.93 12.15
N ASP A 82 -0.73 4.12 11.19
CA ASP A 82 -0.18 2.80 10.89
C ASP A 82 1.09 2.84 10.04
N ILE A 83 1.46 4.00 9.48
CA ILE A 83 2.67 4.14 8.64
C ILE A 83 3.92 3.75 9.44
N GLY A 84 4.10 4.32 10.63
CA GLY A 84 5.24 4.04 11.50
C GLY A 84 5.34 2.55 11.89
N PRO A 85 4.30 1.96 12.49
CA PRO A 85 4.25 0.54 12.81
C PRO A 85 4.44 -0.38 11.60
N SER A 86 4.05 0.05 10.39
CA SER A 86 4.25 -0.74 9.17
C SER A 86 5.70 -0.77 8.70
N GLN A 87 6.53 0.21 9.08
CA GLN A 87 7.91 0.39 8.61
C GLN A 87 8.91 0.35 9.78
N PRO A 88 9.05 -0.81 10.46
CA PRO A 88 9.98 -0.93 11.58
C PRO A 88 11.43 -0.80 11.09
N GLY A 89 12.23 0.01 11.77
CA GLY A 89 13.66 0.20 11.48
C GLY A 89 14.00 1.40 10.60
N GLU A 90 13.01 2.22 10.24
CA GLU A 90 13.24 3.51 9.57
C GLU A 90 13.90 4.55 10.49
N VAL A 91 14.34 5.67 9.89
CA VAL A 91 15.00 6.77 10.61
C VAL A 91 14.01 7.69 11.35
N PRO A 92 14.42 8.42 12.40
CA PRO A 92 13.54 9.33 13.16
C PRO A 92 12.77 10.33 12.29
N ASP A 93 13.40 10.86 11.24
CA ASP A 93 12.78 11.82 10.34
C ASP A 93 11.59 11.20 9.56
N PHE A 94 11.67 9.91 9.20
CA PHE A 94 10.55 9.20 8.56
C PHE A 94 9.33 9.18 9.48
N PHE A 95 9.53 8.81 10.76
CA PHE A 95 8.46 8.77 11.74
C PHE A 95 7.89 10.16 12.03
N ALA A 96 8.74 11.20 12.03
CA ALA A 96 8.30 12.58 12.17
C ALA A 96 7.41 13.02 11.00
N GLN A 97 7.81 12.74 9.75
CA GLN A 97 7.01 13.04 8.56
C GLN A 97 5.68 12.27 8.56
N ALA A 98 5.70 10.97 8.90
CA ALA A 98 4.49 10.15 9.03
C ALA A 98 3.52 10.72 10.08
N LYS A 99 4.04 11.11 11.24
CA LYS A 99 3.23 11.76 12.29
C LYS A 99 2.66 13.09 11.83
N GLN A 100 3.45 13.94 11.19
CA GLN A 100 2.99 15.22 10.65
C GLN A 100 1.83 15.05 9.65
N PHE A 101 1.90 14.01 8.82
CA PHE A 101 0.83 13.66 7.89
C PHE A 101 -0.46 13.23 8.61
N ALA A 102 -0.37 12.40 9.66
CA ALA A 102 -1.51 12.03 10.47
C ALA A 102 -2.16 13.24 11.16
N ASP A 103 -1.33 14.11 11.76
CA ASP A 103 -1.78 15.35 12.41
C ASP A 103 -2.44 16.32 11.41
N LEU A 104 -1.91 16.40 10.19
CA LEU A 104 -2.52 17.18 9.09
C LEU A 104 -3.94 16.69 8.79
N GLY A 105 -4.12 15.38 8.56
CA GLY A 105 -5.45 14.81 8.30
C GLY A 105 -6.42 15.06 9.44
N GLN A 106 -5.95 14.90 10.69
CA GLN A 106 -6.78 15.10 11.87
C GLN A 106 -7.23 16.56 12.05
N ARG A 107 -6.35 17.53 11.78
CA ARG A 107 -6.72 18.96 11.81
C ARG A 107 -7.85 19.26 10.85
N TRP A 108 -7.74 18.79 9.60
CA TRP A 108 -8.80 18.97 8.60
C TRP A 108 -10.07 18.18 8.94
N ALA A 109 -9.97 17.03 9.61
CA ALA A 109 -11.13 16.26 10.06
C ALA A 109 -11.88 16.92 11.23
N GLN A 110 -11.19 17.69 12.07
CA GLN A 110 -11.79 18.45 13.19
C GLN A 110 -12.45 19.75 12.71
N GLN A 111 -11.94 20.33 11.64
CA GLN A 111 -12.47 21.53 11.00
C GLN A 111 -12.72 21.25 9.52
N PRO A 112 -13.74 20.43 9.19
CA PRO A 112 -13.98 20.04 7.81
C PRO A 112 -14.35 21.24 6.96
N PRO A 113 -13.93 21.25 5.68
CA PRO A 113 -14.39 22.26 4.72
C PRO A 113 -15.91 22.37 4.68
N ALA A 114 -16.43 23.58 4.49
CA ALA A 114 -17.88 23.80 4.37
C ALA A 114 -18.41 23.40 2.99
N ASP A 115 -17.55 23.40 1.97
CA ASP A 115 -17.90 23.17 0.58
C ASP A 115 -16.71 22.60 -0.24
N CYS A 116 -16.90 22.47 -1.55
CA CYS A 116 -15.87 21.96 -2.46
C CYS A 116 -14.69 22.91 -2.69
N GLN A 117 -14.89 24.21 -2.55
CA GLN A 117 -13.80 25.18 -2.69
C GLN A 117 -12.86 25.06 -1.49
N GLY A 118 -13.41 24.84 -0.29
CA GLY A 118 -12.63 24.56 0.91
C GLY A 118 -11.80 23.27 0.86
N LEU A 119 -12.03 22.37 -0.11
CA LEU A 119 -11.20 21.15 -0.28
C LEU A 119 -9.87 21.39 -0.98
N ASP A 120 -9.66 22.54 -1.65
CA ASP A 120 -8.43 22.81 -2.40
C ASP A 120 -7.19 22.77 -1.51
N ALA A 121 -7.23 23.47 -0.37
CA ALA A 121 -6.12 23.50 0.58
C ALA A 121 -5.82 22.12 1.23
N PRO A 122 -6.81 21.38 1.79
CA PRO A 122 -6.59 20.03 2.27
C PRO A 122 -5.99 19.10 1.21
N LEU A 123 -6.53 19.10 -0.01
CA LEU A 123 -6.06 18.20 -1.08
C LEU A 123 -4.64 18.55 -1.54
N GLN A 124 -4.31 19.84 -1.61
CA GLN A 124 -2.95 20.29 -1.90
C GLN A 124 -1.97 19.86 -0.82
N GLN A 125 -2.24 20.16 0.46
CA GLN A 125 -1.33 19.84 1.57
C GLN A 125 -1.14 18.32 1.73
N ILE A 126 -2.22 17.54 1.57
CA ILE A 126 -2.14 16.08 1.59
C ILE A 126 -1.26 15.57 0.44
N ARG A 127 -1.43 16.11 -0.78
CA ARG A 127 -0.58 15.75 -1.93
C ARG A 127 0.89 16.07 -1.67
N GLU A 128 1.19 17.28 -1.20
CA GLU A 128 2.56 17.72 -0.91
C GLU A 128 3.22 16.85 0.16
N ALA A 129 2.49 16.47 1.21
CA ALA A 129 2.98 15.56 2.24
C ALA A 129 3.23 14.14 1.69
N CYS A 130 2.33 13.61 0.86
CA CYS A 130 2.53 12.32 0.18
C CYS A 130 3.78 12.36 -0.72
N GLU A 131 3.95 13.41 -1.52
CA GLU A 131 5.09 13.57 -2.41
C GLU A 131 6.40 13.80 -1.66
N GLY A 132 6.37 14.56 -0.56
CA GLY A 132 7.54 14.78 0.32
C GLY A 132 8.08 13.49 0.88
N CYS A 133 7.24 12.74 1.59
CA CYS A 133 7.65 11.47 2.16
C CYS A 133 8.11 10.47 1.07
N HIS A 134 7.42 10.41 -0.08
CA HIS A 134 7.83 9.52 -1.17
C HIS A 134 9.12 9.97 -1.89
N ARG A 135 9.44 11.26 -1.94
CA ARG A 135 10.74 11.70 -2.49
C ARG A 135 11.90 11.26 -1.62
N ASP A 136 11.69 11.25 -0.30
CA ASP A 136 12.76 11.00 0.66
C ASP A 136 12.96 9.50 0.94
N TYR A 137 11.91 8.67 0.85
CA TYR A 137 11.92 7.30 1.36
C TYR A 137 11.40 6.21 0.40
N ARG A 138 11.15 6.52 -0.87
CA ARG A 138 10.68 5.53 -1.88
C ARG A 138 11.55 5.52 -3.12
#